data_AF-A0A3N6PSI4-F1
#
_entry.id   AF-A0A3N6PSI4-F1
#
_cell.length_a   1.000
_cell.length_b   1.000
_cell.length_c   1.000
_cell.angle_alpha   90.00
_cell.angle_beta   90.00
_cell.angle_gamma   90.00
#
_symmetry.space_group_name_H-M   'P 1'
#
loop_
_entity.id
_entity.type
_entity.pdbx_description
1 polymer ?
#
loop_
_entity_poly.entity_id
_entity_poly.type
_entity_poly.pdbx_seq_one_letter_code
_entity_poly.pdbx_strand_id
1 'polypeptide(L)'
;MIPEYFSPTTIAVDEQDNPSESTPREAELQRNLDGLQRQVTDLHKALEATENPKLSSEVQSLKEKLDEFTKHLEQSAEKITQLESEILVLRDKNQALNTASNKKRRFRTQVRSMPSLDTPNTAGDFEKETSEGAAALQSLLNTYLEQMFSKNLDAMQSMVERLPGVAPPIRKSNPGSYADTAFTDNIALI
;
A
#
# COMPACT_ATOMS: atom_id res chain seq x y z
N MET A 1 -112.61 -41.59 -27.81
CA MET A 1 -112.35 -42.07 -26.43
C MET A 1 -111.26 -43.12 -26.54
N ILE A 2 -110.27 -43.07 -25.63
CA ILE A 2 -108.99 -43.82 -25.55
C ILE A 2 -107.77 -43.00 -26.09
N PRO A 3 -106.62 -42.96 -25.35
CA PRO A 3 -105.97 -41.71 -24.93
C PRO A 3 -104.56 -41.50 -25.51
N GLU A 4 -104.09 -40.25 -25.55
CA GLU A 4 -102.69 -39.93 -25.81
C GLU A 4 -101.88 -39.92 -24.51
N TYR A 5 -100.84 -40.76 -24.48
CA TYR A 5 -99.87 -40.89 -23.41
C TYR A 5 -98.89 -39.71 -23.44
N PHE A 6 -98.81 -39.01 -22.32
CA PHE A 6 -97.62 -38.22 -21.99
C PHE A 6 -96.48 -39.18 -21.66
N SER A 7 -95.32 -38.98 -22.29
CA SER A 7 -94.04 -39.46 -21.78
C SER A 7 -93.03 -38.30 -21.83
N PRO A 8 -92.31 -38.04 -20.73
CA PRO A 8 -91.44 -36.88 -20.59
C PRO A 8 -90.12 -37.06 -21.35
N THR A 9 -89.77 -36.05 -22.15
CA THR A 9 -88.48 -35.94 -22.85
C THR A 9 -87.34 -35.90 -21.84
N THR A 10 -86.56 -36.97 -21.78
CA THR A 10 -85.27 -37.04 -21.10
C THR A 10 -84.28 -36.13 -21.83
N ILE A 11 -83.99 -34.96 -21.25
CA ILE A 11 -82.84 -34.15 -21.67
C ILE A 11 -81.63 -34.76 -20.97
N ALA A 12 -80.94 -35.66 -21.65
CA ALA A 12 -79.60 -36.06 -21.26
C ALA A 12 -78.70 -34.81 -21.37
N VAL A 13 -78.30 -34.25 -20.24
CA VAL A 13 -77.18 -33.33 -20.16
C VAL A 13 -75.94 -34.19 -20.33
N ASP A 14 -75.45 -34.24 -21.57
CA ASP A 14 -74.16 -34.87 -21.87
C ASP A 14 -73.07 -34.06 -21.18
N GLU A 15 -72.47 -34.69 -20.17
CA GLU A 15 -71.33 -34.21 -19.41
C GLU A 15 -70.10 -34.35 -20.32
N GLN A 16 -69.93 -33.37 -21.22
CA GLN A 16 -68.79 -33.33 -22.13
C GLN A 16 -67.55 -32.82 -21.37
N ASP A 17 -66.95 -33.72 -20.58
CA ASP A 17 -65.55 -33.64 -20.17
C ASP A 17 -64.70 -33.88 -21.42
N ASN A 18 -64.43 -32.80 -22.17
CA ASN A 18 -63.53 -32.85 -23.31
C ASN A 18 -62.09 -32.96 -22.79
N PRO A 19 -61.38 -34.09 -22.99
CA PRO A 19 -59.92 -34.04 -22.97
C PRO A 19 -59.53 -33.15 -24.15
N SER A 20 -59.12 -31.91 -23.86
CA SER A 20 -58.85 -30.90 -24.89
C SER A 20 -57.89 -31.46 -25.95
N GLU A 21 -58.41 -31.70 -27.15
CA GLU A 21 -57.61 -31.87 -28.35
C GLU A 21 -56.79 -30.59 -28.51
N SER A 22 -55.46 -30.68 -28.35
CA SER A 22 -54.61 -29.50 -28.47
C SER A 22 -54.82 -28.90 -29.86
N THR A 23 -55.27 -27.66 -29.93
CA THR A 23 -55.42 -26.98 -31.22
C THR A 23 -54.05 -26.90 -31.93
N PRO A 24 -53.98 -26.84 -33.28
CA PRO A 24 -52.70 -26.76 -34.00
C PRO A 24 -51.77 -25.63 -33.50
N ARG A 25 -52.36 -24.54 -33.03
CA ARG A 25 -51.68 -23.41 -32.40
C ARG A 25 -50.97 -23.79 -31.09
N GLU A 26 -51.58 -24.65 -30.29
CA GLU A 26 -51.04 -25.11 -29.00
C GLU A 26 -49.85 -26.05 -29.19
N ALA A 27 -49.93 -26.95 -30.18
CA ALA A 27 -48.81 -27.83 -30.54
C ALA A 27 -47.59 -27.07 -31.11
N GLU A 28 -47.82 -25.93 -31.77
CA GLU A 28 -46.75 -25.05 -32.25
C GLU A 28 -46.12 -24.25 -31.10
N LEU A 29 -46.94 -23.72 -30.19
CA LEU A 29 -46.45 -23.05 -28.97
C LEU A 29 -45.63 -23.98 -28.08
N GLN A 30 -46.06 -25.24 -27.93
CA GLN A 30 -45.33 -26.24 -27.16
C GLN A 30 -43.96 -26.54 -27.78
N ARG A 31 -43.90 -26.76 -29.10
CA ARG A 31 -42.62 -26.96 -29.81
C ARG A 31 -41.68 -25.75 -29.67
N ASN A 32 -42.23 -24.54 -29.68
CA ASN A 32 -41.45 -23.33 -29.48
C ASN A 32 -40.91 -23.22 -28.04
N LEU A 33 -41.72 -23.57 -27.05
CA LEU A 33 -41.30 -23.64 -25.64
C LEU A 33 -40.18 -24.65 -25.43
N ASP A 34 -40.32 -25.86 -25.99
CA ASP A 34 -39.31 -26.91 -25.90
C ASP A 34 -38.00 -26.48 -26.58
N GLY A 35 -38.09 -25.83 -27.75
CA GLY A 35 -36.95 -25.26 -28.45
C GLY A 35 -36.24 -24.17 -27.65
N LEU A 36 -37.01 -23.28 -27.00
CA LEU A 36 -36.48 -22.22 -26.16
C LEU A 36 -35.82 -22.77 -24.90
N GLN A 37 -36.43 -23.76 -24.23
CA GLN A 37 -35.83 -24.43 -23.06
C GLN A 37 -34.51 -25.10 -23.40
N ARG A 38 -34.40 -25.70 -24.59
CA ARG A 38 -33.15 -26.29 -25.06
C ARG A 38 -32.07 -25.23 -25.26
N GLN A 39 -32.40 -24.11 -25.90
CA GLN A 39 -31.47 -22.98 -26.03
C GLN A 39 -31.03 -22.42 -24.67
N VAL A 40 -31.96 -22.24 -23.73
CA VAL A 40 -31.64 -21.77 -22.38
C VAL A 40 -30.69 -22.74 -21.67
N THR A 41 -30.91 -24.05 -21.82
CA THR A 41 -30.04 -25.08 -21.24
C THR A 41 -28.63 -25.05 -21.85
N ASP A 42 -28.54 -24.93 -23.17
CA ASP A 42 -27.25 -24.88 -23.87
C ASP A 42 -26.48 -23.59 -23.55
N LEU A 43 -27.17 -22.45 -23.40
CA LEU A 43 -26.59 -21.19 -22.93
C LEU A 43 -26.04 -21.31 -21.51
N HIS A 44 -26.78 -21.92 -20.58
CA HIS A 44 -26.28 -22.15 -19.23
C HIS A 44 -25.05 -23.05 -19.22
N LYS A 45 -25.06 -24.16 -19.98
CA LYS A 45 -23.88 -25.03 -20.10
C LYS A 45 -22.66 -24.32 -20.68
N ALA A 46 -22.87 -23.47 -21.68
CA ALA A 46 -21.81 -22.65 -22.24
C ALA A 46 -21.26 -21.66 -21.22
N LEU A 47 -22.13 -21.05 -20.40
CA LEU A 47 -21.73 -20.12 -19.35
C LEU A 47 -20.86 -20.80 -18.27
N GLU A 48 -21.29 -21.97 -17.78
CA GLU A 48 -20.51 -22.76 -16.80
C GLU A 48 -19.17 -23.20 -17.40
N ALA A 49 -19.12 -23.53 -18.69
CA ALA A 49 -17.87 -23.86 -19.38
C ALA A 49 -16.96 -22.64 -19.65
N THR A 50 -17.49 -21.42 -19.55
CA THR A 50 -16.72 -20.17 -19.72
C THR A 50 -16.07 -19.67 -18.44
N GLU A 51 -16.13 -20.39 -17.32
CA GLU A 51 -15.23 -20.15 -16.19
C GLU A 51 -13.77 -20.26 -16.68
N ASN A 52 -13.18 -19.09 -16.97
CA ASN A 52 -11.87 -19.01 -17.57
C ASN A 52 -10.83 -19.44 -16.53
N PRO A 53 -10.15 -20.58 -16.68
CA PRO A 53 -9.21 -21.09 -15.68
C PRO A 53 -8.05 -20.12 -15.43
N LYS A 54 -7.74 -19.27 -16.41
CA LYS A 54 -6.73 -18.22 -16.28
C LYS A 54 -7.15 -17.12 -15.29
N LEU A 55 -8.40 -16.66 -15.37
CA LEU A 55 -8.93 -15.66 -14.43
C LEU A 55 -9.02 -16.23 -13.02
N SER A 56 -9.45 -17.49 -12.89
CA SER A 56 -9.46 -18.20 -11.60
C SER A 56 -8.06 -18.26 -10.98
N SER A 57 -7.05 -18.61 -11.77
CA SER A 57 -5.65 -18.66 -11.31
C SER A 57 -5.13 -17.27 -10.90
N GLU A 58 -5.52 -16.22 -11.62
CA GLU A 58 -5.11 -14.84 -11.32
C GLU A 58 -5.76 -14.31 -10.02
N VAL A 59 -7.04 -14.58 -9.82
CA VAL A 59 -7.76 -14.26 -8.56
C VAL A 59 -7.11 -14.98 -7.38
N GLN A 60 -6.77 -16.26 -7.54
CA GLN A 60 -6.10 -17.03 -6.49
C GLN A 60 -4.70 -16.46 -6.18
N SER A 61 -3.91 -16.10 -7.20
CA SER A 61 -2.61 -15.47 -7.00
C SER A 61 -2.71 -14.11 -6.30
N LEU A 62 -3.72 -13.31 -6.64
CA LEU A 62 -3.96 -12.01 -5.99
C LEU A 62 -4.34 -12.19 -4.52
N LYS A 63 -5.14 -13.21 -4.20
CA LYS A 63 -5.48 -13.56 -2.82
C LYS A 63 -4.24 -13.91 -1.99
N GLU A 64 -3.36 -14.75 -2.52
CA GLU A 64 -2.10 -15.11 -1.84
C GLU A 64 -1.20 -13.88 -1.61
N LYS A 65 -1.09 -12.98 -2.59
CA LYS A 65 -0.36 -11.72 -2.42
C LYS A 65 -0.97 -10.84 -1.32
N LEU A 66 -2.30 -10.79 -1.24
CA LEU A 66 -2.99 -10.02 -0.22
C LEU A 66 -2.75 -10.57 1.19
N ASP A 67 -2.72 -11.90 1.33
CA ASP A 67 -2.42 -12.56 2.59
C ASP A 67 -0.96 -12.26 3.04
N GLU A 68 0.00 -12.29 2.12
CA GLU A 68 1.40 -11.93 2.43
C GLU A 68 1.54 -10.45 2.83
N PHE A 69 0.87 -9.53 2.11
CA PHE A 69 0.84 -8.12 2.49
C PHE A 69 0.23 -7.89 3.87
N THR A 70 -0.83 -8.63 4.20
CA THR A 70 -1.49 -8.56 5.52
C THR A 70 -0.51 -8.96 6.63
N LYS A 71 0.22 -10.06 6.44
CA LYS A 71 1.25 -10.51 7.37
C LYS A 71 2.38 -9.49 7.56
N HIS A 72 2.82 -8.84 6.47
CA HIS A 72 3.82 -7.78 6.57
C HIS A 72 3.33 -6.57 7.37
N LEU A 73 2.05 -6.17 7.18
CA LEU A 73 1.43 -5.11 7.95
C LEU A 73 1.40 -5.44 9.44
N GLU A 74 0.97 -6.66 9.79
CA GLU A 74 0.91 -7.12 11.18
C GLU A 74 2.29 -7.11 11.85
N GLN A 75 3.31 -7.66 11.18
CA GLN A 75 4.70 -7.60 11.66
C GLN A 75 5.23 -6.18 11.83
N SER A 76 4.82 -5.25 10.96
CA SER A 76 5.24 -3.85 11.06
C SER A 76 4.59 -3.15 12.26
N ALA A 77 3.33 -3.46 12.55
CA ALA A 77 2.62 -2.94 13.71
C ALA A 77 3.29 -3.39 15.03
N GLU A 78 3.66 -4.68 15.14
CA GLU A 78 4.40 -5.20 16.29
C GLU A 78 5.73 -4.47 16.51
N LYS A 79 6.51 -4.27 15.45
CA LYS A 79 7.79 -3.54 15.52
C LYS A 79 7.61 -2.09 15.94
N ILE A 80 6.55 -1.42 15.48
CA ILE A 80 6.23 -0.05 15.90
C ILE A 80 5.96 -0.02 17.40
N THR A 81 5.09 -0.90 17.91
CA THR A 81 4.80 -0.98 19.34
C THR A 81 6.06 -1.29 20.17
N GLN A 82 6.94 -2.16 19.66
CA GLN A 82 8.23 -2.43 20.29
C GLN A 82 9.09 -1.16 20.39
N LEU A 83 9.26 -0.43 19.29
CA LEU A 83 10.05 0.82 19.27
C LEU A 83 9.46 1.91 20.17
N GLU A 84 8.13 2.04 20.21
CA GLU A 84 7.45 2.97 21.10
C GLU A 84 7.75 2.67 22.58
N SER A 85 7.74 1.39 22.96
CA SER A 85 8.09 0.97 24.32
C SER A 85 9.55 1.27 24.67
N GLU A 86 10.48 1.07 23.73
CA GLU A 86 11.90 1.38 23.93
C GLU A 86 12.15 2.89 24.05
N ILE A 87 11.50 3.70 23.20
CA ILE A 87 11.55 5.17 23.26
C ILE A 87 11.04 5.67 24.61
N LEU A 88 9.96 5.08 25.14
CA LEU A 88 9.40 5.44 26.44
C LEU A 88 10.42 5.18 27.57
N VAL A 89 11.01 3.99 27.61
CA VAL A 89 12.02 3.62 28.61
C VAL A 89 13.25 4.53 28.53
N LEU A 90 13.73 4.83 27.31
CA LEU A 90 14.87 5.72 27.11
C LEU A 90 14.57 7.16 27.56
N ARG A 91 13.34 7.64 27.34
CA ARG A 91 12.90 8.95 27.82
C ARG A 91 12.95 9.03 29.35
N ASP A 92 12.40 8.04 30.04
CA ASP A 92 12.39 7.98 31.51
C ASP A 92 13.82 7.94 32.07
N LYS A 93 14.69 7.12 31.45
CA LYS A 93 16.11 7.05 31.81
C LYS A 93 16.81 8.40 31.66
N ASN A 94 16.60 9.09 30.53
CA ASN A 94 17.20 10.40 30.29
C ASN A 94 16.69 11.46 31.27
N GLN A 95 15.41 11.41 31.64
CA GLN A 95 14.86 12.30 32.66
C GLN A 95 15.49 12.05 34.04
N ALA A 96 15.65 10.78 34.44
CA ALA A 96 16.32 10.41 35.68
C ALA A 96 17.80 10.87 35.69
N LEU A 97 18.53 10.70 34.59
CA LEU A 97 19.91 11.18 34.47
C LEU A 97 20.02 12.70 34.56
N ASN A 98 19.13 13.45 33.89
CA ASN A 98 19.12 14.90 33.94
C ASN A 98 18.85 15.43 35.36
N THR A 99 17.92 14.82 36.09
CA THR A 99 17.65 15.20 37.49
C THR A 99 18.84 14.89 38.41
N ALA A 100 19.48 13.72 38.27
CA ALA A 100 20.67 13.36 39.03
C ALA A 100 21.89 14.26 38.73
N SER A 101 22.13 14.55 37.45
CA SER A 101 23.21 15.42 36.98
C SER A 101 23.05 16.86 37.51
N ASN A 102 21.82 17.40 37.46
CA ASN A 102 21.51 18.72 37.99
C ASN A 102 21.78 18.83 39.49
N LYS A 103 21.52 17.76 40.27
CA LYS A 103 21.83 17.71 41.70
C LYS A 103 23.36 17.73 41.95
N LYS A 104 24.14 16.94 41.19
CA LYS A 104 25.62 16.93 41.26
C LYS A 104 26.23 18.29 40.90
N ARG A 105 25.71 18.96 39.86
CA ARG A 105 26.16 20.31 39.47
C ARG A 105 25.88 21.33 40.57
N ARG A 106 24.67 21.31 41.17
CA ARG A 106 24.32 22.20 42.28
C ARG A 106 25.26 22.02 43.48
N PHE A 107 25.60 20.78 43.83
CA PHE A 107 26.58 20.53 44.89
C PHE A 107 27.98 21.04 44.54
N ARG A 108 28.45 20.87 43.29
CA ARG A 108 29.74 21.44 42.86
C ARG A 108 29.77 22.97 42.91
N THR A 109 28.67 23.66 42.59
CA THR A 109 28.61 25.13 42.71
C THR A 109 28.64 25.58 44.17
N GLN A 110 28.01 24.84 45.08
CA GLN A 110 28.05 25.13 46.52
C GLN A 110 29.42 24.80 47.15
N VAL A 111 30.12 23.77 46.66
CA VAL A 111 31.47 23.37 47.08
C VAL A 111 32.52 23.93 46.11
N ARG A 112 32.44 25.21 45.76
CA ARG A 112 33.59 25.88 45.14
C ARG A 112 34.62 26.11 46.24
N SER A 113 35.68 25.29 46.27
CA SER A 113 36.83 25.55 47.14
C SER A 113 37.30 26.99 46.92
N MET A 114 37.34 27.78 47.99
CA MET A 114 38.04 29.06 48.02
C MET A 114 39.47 28.82 47.53
N PRO A 115 39.98 29.57 46.54
CA PRO A 115 41.37 29.44 46.16
C PRO A 115 42.22 29.84 47.37
N SER A 116 43.09 28.93 47.81
CA SER A 116 44.12 29.27 48.79
C SER A 116 44.99 30.33 48.14
N LEU A 117 45.00 31.55 48.71
CA LEU A 117 46.06 32.51 48.48
C LEU A 117 47.33 31.82 48.98
N ASP A 118 48.08 31.20 48.08
CA ASP A 118 49.54 31.24 48.07
C ASP A 118 50.07 30.32 46.95
N THR A 119 50.97 30.90 46.16
CA THR A 119 51.92 30.32 45.20
C THR A 119 51.56 30.21 43.71
N PRO A 120 52.54 30.52 42.81
CA PRO A 120 52.29 31.04 41.47
C PRO A 120 52.39 29.97 40.36
N ASN A 121 51.59 30.19 39.31
CA ASN A 121 51.75 29.74 37.92
C ASN A 121 52.60 28.49 37.68
N THR A 122 51.94 27.34 37.51
CA THR A 122 52.51 26.25 36.72
C THR A 122 51.55 25.93 35.59
N ALA A 123 52.03 26.18 34.37
CA ALA A 123 51.42 25.76 33.13
C ALA A 123 51.10 24.26 33.22
N GLY A 124 49.81 23.94 33.16
CA GLY A 124 49.29 22.58 33.18
C GLY A 124 48.32 22.46 32.02
N ASP A 125 48.84 21.89 30.95
CA ASP A 125 48.16 21.44 29.74
C ASP A 125 46.83 20.75 30.07
N PHE A 126 45.70 21.36 29.67
CA PHE A 126 44.42 20.65 29.66
C PHE A 126 44.32 19.90 28.34
N GLU A 127 44.89 18.70 28.38
CA GLU A 127 44.72 17.66 27.39
C GLU A 127 43.25 17.50 26.99
N LYS A 128 43.09 17.44 25.68
CA LYS A 128 41.86 17.47 24.91
C LYS A 128 41.37 16.03 24.76
N GLU A 129 40.71 15.48 25.77
CA GLU A 129 40.13 14.13 25.65
C GLU A 129 38.66 14.10 26.08
N THR A 130 37.78 13.99 25.07
CA THR A 130 36.58 13.13 24.96
C THR A 130 35.58 13.74 23.95
N SER A 131 35.98 13.83 22.68
CA SER A 131 35.10 14.27 21.57
C SER A 131 34.88 13.20 20.51
N GLU A 132 35.62 12.09 20.56
CA GLU A 132 35.68 11.09 19.48
C GLU A 132 34.39 10.27 19.38
N GLY A 133 33.78 9.89 20.51
CA GLY A 133 32.51 9.17 20.53
C GLY A 133 31.31 10.01 20.06
N ALA A 134 31.30 11.32 20.36
CA ALA A 134 30.25 12.22 19.87
C ALA A 134 30.40 12.49 18.36
N ALA A 135 31.64 12.64 17.87
CA ALA A 135 31.92 12.79 16.45
C ALA A 135 31.57 11.51 15.66
N ALA A 136 31.86 10.33 16.21
CA ALA A 136 31.52 9.05 15.58
C ALA A 136 30.01 8.84 15.44
N LEU A 137 29.22 9.21 16.46
CA LEU A 137 27.75 9.12 16.39
C LEU A 137 27.15 10.13 15.39
N GLN A 138 27.68 11.35 15.33
CA GLN A 138 27.25 12.33 14.32
C GLN A 138 27.63 11.88 12.91
N SER A 139 28.84 11.34 12.73
CA SER A 139 29.26 10.76 11.46
C SER A 139 28.33 9.64 11.03
N LEU A 140 28.00 8.70 11.94
CA LEU A 140 27.11 7.58 11.64
C LEU A 140 25.71 8.05 11.23
N LEU A 141 25.15 9.04 11.95
CA LEU A 141 23.84 9.61 11.64
C LEU A 141 23.84 10.32 10.28
N ASN A 142 24.88 11.10 10.00
CA ASN A 142 25.03 11.78 8.71
C ASN A 142 25.17 10.78 7.56
N THR A 143 26.00 9.75 7.72
CA THR A 143 26.13 8.67 6.73
C THR A 143 24.80 7.94 6.50
N TYR A 144 24.04 7.65 7.56
CA TYR A 144 22.71 7.04 7.44
C TYR A 144 21.72 7.92 6.68
N LEU A 145 21.69 9.22 7.00
CA LEU A 145 20.83 10.19 6.31
C LEU A 145 21.20 10.35 4.85
N GLU A 146 22.49 10.57 4.53
CA GLU A 146 22.97 10.65 3.15
C GLU A 146 22.58 9.40 2.36
N GLN A 147 22.75 8.21 2.95
CA GLN A 147 22.37 6.97 2.29
C GLN A 147 20.86 6.90 1.99
N MET A 148 20.02 7.34 2.92
CA MET A 148 18.56 7.36 2.75
C MET A 148 18.11 8.39 1.70
N PHE A 149 18.78 9.55 1.63
CA PHE A 149 18.50 10.58 0.63
C PHE A 149 18.96 10.18 -0.77
N SER A 150 20.18 9.64 -0.92
CA SER A 150 20.69 9.16 -2.21
C SER A 150 19.80 8.08 -2.79
N LYS A 151 19.42 7.06 -1.99
CA LYS A 151 18.52 5.99 -2.45
C LYS A 151 17.17 6.51 -2.92
N ASN A 152 16.58 7.47 -2.22
CA ASN A 152 15.31 8.08 -2.62
C ASN A 152 15.44 8.92 -3.89
N LEU A 153 16.52 9.69 -4.03
CA LEU A 153 16.77 10.48 -5.25
C LEU A 153 16.99 9.58 -6.46
N ASP A 154 17.77 8.50 -6.31
CA ASP A 154 18.00 7.52 -7.38
C ASP A 154 16.70 6.82 -7.79
N ALA A 155 15.85 6.47 -6.82
CA ALA A 155 14.54 5.88 -7.10
C ALA A 155 13.62 6.86 -7.86
N MET A 156 13.57 8.12 -7.44
CA MET A 156 12.80 9.17 -8.13
C MET A 156 13.34 9.42 -9.54
N GLN A 157 14.66 9.50 -9.71
CA GLN A 157 15.32 9.65 -11.02
C GLN A 157 14.95 8.49 -11.96
N SER A 158 15.03 7.25 -11.47
CA SER A 158 14.68 6.04 -12.21
C SER A 158 13.20 6.02 -12.63
N MET A 159 12.29 6.51 -11.78
CA MET A 159 10.88 6.63 -12.13
C MET A 159 10.65 7.68 -13.21
N VAL A 160 11.30 8.85 -13.11
CA VAL A 160 11.19 9.92 -14.11
C VAL A 160 11.74 9.48 -15.47
N GLU A 161 12.84 8.75 -15.51
CA GLU A 161 13.44 8.23 -16.76
C GLU A 161 12.57 7.18 -17.46
N ARG A 162 11.64 6.54 -16.74
CA ARG A 162 10.72 5.52 -17.29
C ARG A 162 9.39 6.07 -17.78
N LEU A 163 9.11 7.36 -17.59
CA LEU A 163 7.84 7.96 -18.02
C LEU A 163 7.82 8.16 -19.55
N PRO A 164 6.83 7.61 -20.27
CA PRO A 164 6.73 7.79 -21.71
C PRO A 164 6.43 9.25 -22.06
N GLY A 165 7.22 9.84 -22.97
CA GLY A 165 7.04 11.21 -23.45
C GLY A 165 7.72 12.31 -22.60
N VAL A 166 8.41 11.95 -21.51
CA VAL A 166 9.26 12.88 -20.77
C VAL A 166 10.63 12.97 -21.44
N ALA A 167 11.10 14.19 -21.71
CA ALA A 167 12.42 14.41 -22.29
C ALA A 167 13.53 13.89 -21.34
N PRO A 168 14.57 13.22 -21.85
CA PRO A 168 15.66 12.71 -21.01
C PRO A 168 16.27 13.79 -20.11
N PRO A 169 16.68 13.46 -18.87
CA PRO A 169 17.35 14.41 -17.98
C PRO A 169 18.56 15.04 -18.65
N ILE A 170 18.68 16.37 -18.57
CA ILE A 170 19.82 17.11 -19.13
C ILE A 170 21.08 16.66 -18.41
N ARG A 171 21.92 15.89 -19.09
CA ARG A 171 23.24 15.49 -18.57
C ARG A 171 24.20 16.66 -18.75
N LYS A 172 25.07 16.88 -17.76
CA LYS A 172 26.22 17.79 -17.95
C LYS A 172 27.02 17.29 -19.15
N SER A 173 27.38 18.23 -20.03
CA SER A 173 28.22 17.93 -21.19
C SER A 173 29.57 17.34 -20.76
N ASN A 174 30.22 16.58 -21.65
CA ASN A 174 31.52 15.96 -21.37
C ASN A 174 32.55 16.98 -20.84
N PRO A 175 33.45 16.58 -19.92
CA PRO A 175 34.55 17.45 -19.48
C PRO A 175 35.35 17.96 -20.68
N GLY A 176 35.44 19.29 -20.82
CA GLY A 176 36.07 19.94 -21.99
C GLY A 176 35.09 20.41 -23.07
N SER A 177 33.78 20.42 -22.77
CA SER A 177 32.77 21.07 -23.61
C SER A 177 32.96 22.59 -23.64
N TYR A 178 32.56 23.23 -24.75
CA TYR A 178 32.63 24.68 -24.97
C TYR A 178 31.93 25.51 -23.86
N ALA A 179 31.04 24.90 -23.08
CA ALA A 179 30.39 25.55 -21.94
C ALA A 179 31.30 25.74 -20.70
N ASP A 180 32.43 25.02 -20.61
CA ASP A 180 33.37 25.08 -19.48
C ASP A 180 34.56 26.01 -19.73
N THR A 181 34.70 26.58 -20.94
CA THR A 181 35.69 27.64 -21.18
C THR A 181 35.20 28.93 -20.57
N ALA A 182 35.93 29.45 -19.57
CA ALA A 182 35.69 30.80 -19.08
C ALA A 182 35.78 31.79 -20.26
N PHE A 183 34.75 32.62 -20.45
CA PHE A 183 34.82 33.74 -21.39
C PHE A 183 35.95 34.67 -20.94
N THR A 184 37.11 34.53 -21.58
CA THR A 184 38.31 35.33 -21.32
C THR A 184 38.46 36.49 -22.30
N ASP A 185 37.58 36.55 -23.30
CA ASP A 185 37.56 37.65 -24.26
C ASP A 185 37.00 38.91 -23.59
N ASN A 186 37.84 39.93 -23.46
CA ASN A 186 37.43 41.26 -23.06
C ASN A 186 36.47 41.81 -24.12
N ILE A 187 35.19 41.97 -23.77
CA ILE A 187 34.21 42.62 -24.63
C ILE A 187 34.63 44.09 -24.77
N ALA A 188 35.29 44.43 -25.88
CA ALA A 188 35.54 45.82 -26.24
C ALA A 188 34.19 46.47 -26.58
N LEU A 189 33.73 47.36 -25.70
CA LEU A 189 32.58 48.21 -25.95
C LEU A 189 32.97 49.21 -27.06
N ILE A 190 32.24 49.21 -28.17
CA ILE A 190 32.28 50.26 -29.20
C ILE A 190 31.28 51.34 -28.83
#